data_AF-A0A3N1QC11-F1
#
_entry.id   AF-A0A3N1QC11-F1
#
_cell.length_a   1.000
_cell.length_b   1.000
_cell.length_c   1.000
_cell.angle_alpha   90.00
_cell.angle_beta   90.00
_cell.angle_gamma   90.00
#
_symmetry.space_group_name_H-M   'P 1'
#
loop_
_entity.id
_entity.type
_entity.pdbx_description
1 polymer ?
#
loop_
_entity_poly.entity_id
_entity_poly.type
_entity_poly.pdbx_seq_one_letter_code
_entity_poly.pdbx_strand_id
1 'polypeptide(L)'
;MTISPARPPLRFQTPQGWPQPPADWVVRNQGWQPPAGWTPPTSGQYPLAPAPQGWRFWAPNGAAWDDYRQPFAKHAHRAILVGGIMLGVAIAITLAGMLGEFGRSYYLLYGTLIFGAIRLITGLAALRKVDPAARAAIGPDSIEVRRQLDSEGYRAYLDRTARERAETGAPAQTFDEFGFGRDAQPWDGAAVPAPQLPEGAPSPTMALWASAAPAASAAAAFTDADTGRRSRRGLWMGLGAAAAIVIGIAIPLAIPHGSTSTALSSLSNSNSAADSTVYVPADGWTVLDTNTCTTGTDCLNIDVQPVASCPAATIDWGFADSKTGSDKATRTTPVALVAGQTAHVSMPIGDDMAGAKYIFLEAVHC
;
A
#
# COMPACT_ATOMS: atom_id res chain seq x y z
N MET A 1 -7.56 -11.74 -16.70
CA MET A 1 -7.32 -10.31 -16.99
C MET A 1 -6.12 -9.89 -16.17
N THR A 2 -4.97 -9.73 -16.82
CA THR A 2 -3.77 -9.15 -16.20
C THR A 2 -4.06 -7.68 -15.93
N ILE A 3 -4.24 -7.32 -14.67
CA ILE A 3 -4.34 -5.93 -14.25
C ILE A 3 -2.93 -5.37 -14.46
N SER A 4 -2.72 -4.61 -15.54
CA SER A 4 -1.51 -3.77 -15.62
C SER A 4 -1.44 -2.98 -14.32
N PRO A 5 -0.29 -2.94 -13.62
CA PRO A 5 -0.16 -2.15 -12.41
C PRO A 5 -0.70 -0.76 -12.72
N ALA A 6 -1.75 -0.37 -11.98
CA ALA A 6 -2.48 0.85 -12.27
C ALA A 6 -1.49 2.00 -12.07
N ARG A 7 -1.04 2.61 -13.18
CA ARG A 7 -0.08 3.70 -13.13
C ARG A 7 -0.62 4.76 -12.16
N PRO A 8 0.18 5.23 -11.19
CA PRO A 8 -0.28 6.25 -10.26
C PRO A 8 -0.81 7.46 -11.05
N PRO A 9 -2.08 7.85 -10.86
CA PRO A 9 -2.69 8.90 -11.67
C PRO A 9 -2.32 10.26 -11.08
N LEU A 10 -1.04 10.61 -11.15
CA LEU A 10 -0.55 11.91 -10.71
C LEU A 10 -0.21 12.76 -11.93
N ARG A 11 -0.51 14.05 -11.80
CA ARG A 11 -0.06 15.08 -12.71
C ARG A 11 1.21 15.72 -12.17
N PHE A 12 2.17 15.93 -13.04
CA PHE A 12 3.38 16.66 -12.72
C PHE A 12 3.10 18.16 -12.62
N GLN A 13 3.70 18.82 -11.62
CA GLN A 13 3.62 20.26 -11.39
C GLN A 13 5.01 20.87 -11.47
N THR A 14 5.27 21.51 -12.60
CA THR A 14 6.52 22.20 -12.89
C THR A 14 6.58 23.52 -12.10
N PRO A 15 7.65 23.79 -11.33
CA PRO A 15 7.90 25.11 -10.75
C PRO A 15 7.91 26.21 -11.81
N GLN A 16 7.50 27.42 -11.42
CA GLN A 16 7.50 28.56 -12.34
C GLN A 16 8.92 28.84 -12.86
N GLY A 17 9.06 28.96 -14.19
CA GLY A 17 10.33 29.24 -14.86
C GLY A 17 11.17 28.00 -15.19
N TRP A 18 10.79 26.81 -14.74
CA TRP A 18 11.43 25.57 -15.17
C TRP A 18 10.92 25.11 -16.53
N PRO A 19 11.75 24.44 -17.35
CA PRO A 19 11.29 23.80 -18.57
C PRO A 19 10.30 22.66 -18.25
N GLN A 20 9.41 22.37 -19.19
CA GLN A 20 8.51 21.22 -19.07
C GLN A 20 9.32 19.93 -19.27
N PRO A 21 9.27 18.95 -18.35
CA PRO A 21 9.96 17.68 -18.55
C PRO A 21 9.41 16.90 -19.75
N PRO A 22 10.25 16.05 -20.38
CA PRO A 22 9.81 15.06 -21.35
C PRO A 22 8.68 14.18 -20.79
N ALA A 23 7.72 13.84 -21.65
CA ALA A 23 6.56 13.05 -21.23
C ALA A 23 6.94 11.66 -20.70
N ASP A 24 7.97 11.04 -21.26
CA ASP A 24 8.48 9.74 -20.80
C ASP A 24 9.15 9.83 -19.43
N TRP A 25 9.87 10.94 -19.15
CA TRP A 25 10.42 11.22 -17.81
C TRP A 25 9.30 11.33 -16.78
N VAL A 26 8.22 12.06 -17.10
CA VAL A 26 7.05 12.22 -16.20
C VAL A 26 6.38 10.88 -15.92
N VAL A 27 6.19 10.05 -16.95
CA VAL A 27 5.54 8.75 -16.78
C VAL A 27 6.41 7.80 -15.94
N ARG A 28 7.73 7.86 -16.10
CA ARG A 28 8.70 7.02 -15.39
C ARG A 28 8.89 7.42 -13.92
N ASN A 29 8.81 8.70 -13.59
CA ASN A 29 9.13 9.23 -12.27
C ASN A 29 7.90 9.56 -11.40
N GLN A 30 6.73 9.00 -11.71
CA GLN A 30 5.48 9.23 -10.99
C GLN A 30 5.67 9.12 -9.46
N GLY A 31 5.23 10.12 -8.70
CA GLY A 31 5.30 10.09 -7.23
C GLY A 31 6.70 10.28 -6.62
N TRP A 32 7.77 10.37 -7.42
CA TRP A 32 9.10 10.69 -6.91
C TRP A 32 9.21 12.16 -6.50
N GLN A 33 9.54 12.41 -5.23
CA GLN A 33 9.70 13.77 -4.73
C GLN A 33 11.21 14.09 -4.62
N PRO A 34 11.73 15.05 -5.40
CA PRO A 34 13.13 15.44 -5.30
C PRO A 34 13.46 16.02 -3.91
N PRO A 35 14.72 15.84 -3.44
CA PRO A 35 15.19 16.45 -2.20
C PRO A 35 15.20 17.99 -2.31
N ALA A 36 15.20 18.66 -1.15
CA ALA A 36 15.31 20.11 -1.09
C ALA A 36 16.61 20.59 -1.76
N GLY A 37 16.52 21.66 -2.56
CA GLY A 37 17.67 22.20 -3.29
C GLY A 37 17.93 21.54 -4.66
N TRP A 38 17.17 20.51 -5.04
CA TRP A 38 17.32 19.88 -6.34
C TRP A 38 16.90 20.80 -7.50
N THR A 39 17.64 20.71 -8.61
CA THR A 39 17.37 21.35 -9.90
C THR A 39 17.38 20.29 -11.00
N PRO A 40 16.54 20.42 -12.04
CA PRO A 40 16.50 19.44 -13.10
C PRO A 40 17.76 19.55 -13.98
N PRO A 41 18.18 18.44 -14.60
CA PRO A 41 19.20 18.50 -15.63
C PRO A 41 18.70 19.37 -16.79
N THR A 42 19.52 20.33 -17.19
CA THR A 42 19.28 21.19 -18.36
C THR A 42 20.53 21.19 -19.22
N SER A 43 20.39 21.61 -20.48
CA SER A 43 21.52 21.78 -21.40
C SER A 43 22.50 22.89 -20.98
N GLY A 44 22.27 23.55 -19.85
CA GLY A 44 23.11 24.64 -19.33
C GLY A 44 22.81 26.01 -19.93
N GLN A 45 21.78 26.13 -20.78
CA GLN A 45 21.41 27.41 -21.40
C GLN A 45 20.86 28.43 -20.40
N TYR A 46 20.29 27.99 -19.26
CA TYR A 46 19.71 28.89 -18.26
C TYR A 46 19.96 28.40 -16.84
N PRO A 47 20.53 29.22 -15.93
CA PRO A 47 20.64 28.85 -14.53
C PRO A 47 19.24 28.77 -13.91
N LEU A 48 18.83 27.59 -13.49
CA LEU A 48 17.57 27.38 -12.79
C LEU A 48 17.76 27.57 -11.29
N ALA A 49 16.85 28.34 -10.69
CA ALA A 49 16.73 28.36 -9.24
C ALA A 49 16.24 26.98 -8.75
N PRO A 50 16.73 26.50 -7.58
CA PRO A 50 16.19 25.31 -6.94
C PRO A 50 14.69 25.40 -6.71
N ALA A 51 14.03 24.24 -6.61
CA ALA A 51 12.61 24.20 -6.30
C ALA A 51 12.33 24.93 -4.97
N PRO A 52 11.23 25.70 -4.89
CA PRO A 52 10.83 26.31 -3.63
C PRO A 52 10.72 25.27 -2.50
N GLN A 53 11.07 25.65 -1.28
CA GLN A 53 10.95 24.76 -0.13
C GLN A 53 9.49 24.30 0.03
N GLY A 54 9.28 22.98 0.11
CA GLY A 54 7.95 22.39 0.23
C GLY A 54 7.17 22.27 -1.09
N TRP A 55 7.80 22.56 -2.24
CA TRP A 55 7.16 22.35 -3.54
C TRP A 55 6.74 20.89 -3.74
N ARG A 56 5.49 20.67 -4.20
CA ARG A 56 4.98 19.34 -4.50
C ARG A 56 5.00 19.13 -6.00
N PHE A 57 5.85 18.22 -6.48
CA PHE A 57 5.98 17.94 -7.91
C PHE A 57 4.82 17.13 -8.47
N TRP A 58 4.06 16.49 -7.61
CA TRP A 58 2.95 15.64 -8.00
C TRP A 58 1.66 16.10 -7.33
N ALA A 59 0.58 16.07 -8.09
CA ALA A 59 -0.77 16.25 -7.57
C ALA A 59 -1.68 15.16 -8.12
N PRO A 60 -2.74 14.78 -7.39
CA PRO A 60 -3.75 13.88 -7.93
C PRO A 60 -4.36 14.39 -9.25
N ASN A 61 -4.46 13.51 -10.25
CA ASN A 61 -5.13 13.81 -11.50
C ASN A 61 -6.63 13.50 -11.39
N GLY A 62 -7.41 14.46 -10.87
CA GLY A 62 -8.89 14.51 -10.90
C GLY A 62 -9.58 13.15 -11.00
N ALA A 63 -10.28 12.91 -12.12
CA ALA A 63 -11.05 11.69 -12.35
C ALA A 63 -10.20 10.40 -12.27
N ALA A 64 -8.97 10.42 -12.78
CA ALA A 64 -8.10 9.24 -12.73
C ALA A 64 -7.71 8.87 -11.28
N TRP A 65 -7.60 9.87 -10.38
CA TRP A 65 -7.41 9.62 -8.95
C TRP A 65 -8.63 8.94 -8.30
N ASP A 66 -9.84 9.32 -8.72
CA ASP A 66 -11.06 8.68 -8.23
C ASP A 66 -11.14 7.20 -8.63
N ASP A 67 -10.75 6.87 -9.86
CA ASP A 67 -10.68 5.48 -10.34
C ASP A 67 -9.63 4.67 -9.57
N TYR A 68 -8.44 5.25 -9.35
CA TYR A 68 -7.36 4.58 -8.62
C TYR A 68 -7.68 4.35 -7.15
N ARG A 69 -8.42 5.24 -6.48
CA ARG A 69 -8.82 5.03 -5.07
C ARG A 69 -10.02 4.10 -4.90
N GLN A 70 -10.74 3.78 -5.97
CA GLN A 70 -11.96 2.98 -5.91
C GLN A 70 -11.77 1.59 -5.27
N PRO A 71 -10.69 0.83 -5.57
CA PRO A 71 -10.43 -0.46 -4.92
C PRO A 71 -10.30 -0.33 -3.40
N PHE A 72 -9.66 0.74 -2.92
CA PHE A 72 -9.50 1.03 -1.49
C PHE A 72 -10.83 1.43 -0.83
N ALA A 73 -11.72 2.10 -1.57
CA ALA A 73 -13.04 2.51 -1.08
C ALA A 73 -14.08 1.39 -1.04
N LYS A 74 -13.88 0.28 -1.79
CA LYS A 74 -14.88 -0.79 -1.98
C LYS A 74 -15.40 -1.36 -0.66
N HIS A 75 -14.52 -1.62 0.30
CA HIS A 75 -14.91 -2.14 1.63
C HIS A 75 -15.73 -1.12 2.43
N ALA A 76 -15.34 0.15 2.38
CA ALA A 76 -16.05 1.22 3.07
C ALA A 76 -17.45 1.44 2.48
N HIS A 77 -17.57 1.49 1.15
CA HIS A 77 -18.86 1.59 0.46
C HIS A 77 -19.76 0.40 0.75
N ARG A 78 -19.23 -0.84 0.75
CA ARG A 78 -20.02 -2.02 1.12
C ARG A 78 -20.52 -1.95 2.57
N ALA A 79 -19.69 -1.48 3.49
CA ALA A 79 -20.10 -1.29 4.89
C ALA A 79 -21.20 -0.23 5.02
N ILE A 80 -21.06 0.92 4.34
CA ILE A 80 -22.06 1.99 4.31
C ILE A 80 -23.37 1.49 3.71
N LEU A 81 -23.32 0.80 2.56
CA LEU A 81 -24.50 0.29 1.88
C LEU A 81 -25.27 -0.71 2.76
N VAL A 82 -24.57 -1.73 3.28
CA VAL A 82 -25.19 -2.73 4.16
C VAL A 82 -25.73 -2.09 5.44
N GLY A 83 -24.95 -1.20 6.07
CA GLY A 83 -25.37 -0.50 7.27
C GLY A 83 -26.59 0.40 7.04
N GLY A 84 -26.60 1.13 5.92
CA GLY A 84 -27.71 1.99 5.52
C GLY A 84 -29.00 1.23 5.22
N ILE A 85 -28.91 0.09 4.50
CA ILE A 85 -30.07 -0.77 4.25
C ILE A 85 -30.63 -1.32 5.56
N MET A 86 -29.78 -1.88 6.42
CA MET A 86 -30.24 -2.45 7.70
C MET A 86 -30.86 -1.38 8.61
N LEU A 87 -30.25 -0.21 8.68
CA LEU A 87 -30.76 0.91 9.45
C LEU A 87 -32.10 1.42 8.89
N GLY A 88 -32.21 1.59 7.57
CA GLY A 88 -33.44 2.04 6.91
C GLY A 88 -34.61 1.07 7.10
N VAL A 89 -34.36 -0.24 6.94
CA VAL A 89 -35.36 -1.28 7.19
C VAL A 89 -35.78 -1.30 8.66
N ALA A 90 -34.83 -1.22 9.59
CA ALA A 90 -35.14 -1.20 11.02
C ALA A 90 -35.99 0.02 11.40
N ILE A 91 -35.68 1.21 10.87
CA ILE A 91 -36.48 2.43 11.07
C ILE A 91 -37.89 2.26 10.50
N ALA A 92 -38.01 1.76 9.27
CA ALA A 92 -39.31 1.58 8.62
C ALA A 92 -40.21 0.62 9.39
N ILE A 93 -39.68 -0.53 9.84
CA ILE A 93 -40.45 -1.49 10.63
C ILE A 93 -40.78 -0.92 12.02
N THR A 94 -39.86 -0.19 12.64
CA THR A 94 -40.11 0.47 13.95
C THR A 94 -41.24 1.49 13.84
N LEU A 95 -41.25 2.31 12.78
CA LEU A 95 -42.33 3.27 12.51
C LEU A 95 -43.66 2.56 12.20
N ALA A 96 -43.63 1.49 11.41
CA ALA A 96 -44.83 0.70 11.11
C ALA A 96 -45.41 0.03 12.37
N GLY A 97 -44.55 -0.48 13.26
CA GLY A 97 -44.96 -1.05 14.55
C GLY A 97 -45.46 0.00 15.54
N MET A 98 -44.96 1.23 15.47
CA MET A 98 -45.48 2.35 16.27
C MET A 98 -46.86 2.81 15.79
N LEU A 99 -47.13 2.70 14.48
CA LEU A 99 -48.39 3.10 13.84
C LEU A 99 -49.43 1.97 13.76
N GLY A 100 -49.09 0.71 14.07
CA GLY A 100 -49.92 -0.46 13.79
C GLY A 100 -49.85 -1.60 14.80
N GLU A 101 -50.64 -2.64 14.56
CA GLU A 101 -50.99 -3.76 15.46
C GLU A 101 -49.83 -4.69 15.90
N PHE A 102 -48.58 -4.40 15.56
CA PHE A 102 -47.44 -5.33 15.74
C PHE A 102 -46.98 -5.53 17.20
N GLY A 103 -47.67 -4.95 18.19
CA GLY A 103 -47.47 -5.22 19.61
C GLY A 103 -46.04 -5.02 20.10
N ARG A 104 -45.65 -5.65 21.22
CA ARG A 104 -44.30 -5.57 21.82
C ARG A 104 -43.17 -6.18 20.97
N SER A 105 -43.45 -6.77 19.82
CA SER A 105 -42.47 -7.49 18.99
C SER A 105 -41.40 -6.57 18.38
N TYR A 106 -41.61 -5.25 18.37
CA TYR A 106 -40.66 -4.26 17.83
C TYR A 106 -39.32 -4.22 18.60
N TYR A 107 -39.28 -4.66 19.86
CA TYR A 107 -38.04 -4.63 20.64
C TYR A 107 -36.91 -5.51 20.06
N LEU A 108 -37.25 -6.59 19.34
CA LEU A 108 -36.26 -7.45 18.68
C LEU A 108 -35.50 -6.72 17.56
N LEU A 109 -36.05 -5.63 17.03
CA LEU A 109 -35.48 -4.88 15.92
C LEU A 109 -34.44 -3.83 16.37
N TYR A 110 -34.35 -3.53 17.66
CA TYR A 110 -33.29 -2.64 18.18
C TYR A 110 -31.89 -3.18 17.86
N GLY A 111 -31.71 -4.51 17.88
CA GLY A 111 -30.44 -5.12 17.48
C GLY A 111 -30.05 -4.77 16.05
N THR A 112 -31.00 -4.81 15.11
CA THR A 112 -30.77 -4.44 13.71
C THR A 112 -30.51 -2.95 13.53
N LEU A 113 -31.18 -2.09 14.30
CA LEU A 113 -30.97 -0.65 14.29
C LEU A 113 -29.58 -0.28 14.79
N ILE A 114 -29.17 -0.83 15.94
CA ILE A 114 -27.83 -0.61 16.53
C ILE A 114 -26.75 -1.15 15.59
N PHE A 115 -26.91 -2.37 15.07
CA PHE A 115 -25.95 -2.97 14.15
C PHE A 115 -25.82 -2.16 12.85
N GLY A 116 -26.95 -1.72 12.27
CA GLY A 116 -26.97 -0.85 11.08
C GLY A 116 -26.22 0.46 11.32
N ALA A 117 -26.46 1.12 12.46
CA ALA A 117 -25.78 2.35 12.83
C ALA A 117 -24.27 2.16 13.02
N ILE A 118 -23.84 1.11 13.73
CA ILE A 118 -22.41 0.80 13.93
C ILE A 118 -21.73 0.54 12.59
N ARG A 119 -22.35 -0.26 11.70
CA ARG A 119 -21.83 -0.57 10.37
C ARG A 119 -21.70 0.69 9.50
N LEU A 120 -22.65 1.60 9.59
CA LEU A 120 -22.62 2.88 8.88
C LEU A 120 -21.47 3.78 9.40
N ILE A 121 -21.33 3.92 10.72
CA ILE A 121 -20.26 4.72 11.35
C ILE A 121 -18.88 4.16 11.00
N THR A 122 -18.70 2.83 11.09
CA THR A 122 -17.43 2.17 10.74
C THR A 122 -17.11 2.32 9.26
N GLY A 123 -18.10 2.23 8.37
CA GLY A 123 -17.94 2.51 6.95
C GLY A 123 -17.52 3.96 6.66
N LEU A 124 -18.15 4.94 7.30
CA LEU A 124 -17.78 6.35 7.20
C LEU A 124 -16.37 6.64 7.75
N ALA A 125 -15.99 5.98 8.85
CA ALA A 125 -14.64 6.07 9.40
C ALA A 125 -13.61 5.44 8.46
N ALA A 126 -13.94 4.32 7.80
CA ALA A 126 -13.10 3.67 6.81
C ALA A 126 -12.88 4.54 5.57
N LEU A 127 -13.89 5.29 5.10
CA LEU A 127 -13.72 6.23 3.98
C LEU A 127 -12.62 7.26 4.21
N ARG A 128 -12.39 7.69 5.45
CA ARG A 128 -11.30 8.64 5.77
C ARG A 128 -9.90 8.04 5.62
N LYS A 129 -9.80 6.72 5.69
CA LYS A 129 -8.53 6.00 5.54
C LYS A 129 -8.23 5.68 4.08
N VAL A 130 -9.19 5.87 3.17
CA VAL A 130 -9.04 5.59 1.73
C VAL A 130 -7.95 6.45 1.11
N ASP A 131 -8.00 7.78 1.25
CA ASP A 131 -7.01 8.65 0.61
C ASP A 131 -5.60 8.46 1.18
N PRO A 132 -5.37 8.33 2.51
CA PRO A 132 -4.06 7.97 3.05
C PRO A 132 -3.55 6.61 2.56
N ALA A 133 -4.42 5.60 2.49
CA ALA A 133 -4.03 4.27 2.00
C ALA A 133 -3.67 4.29 0.51
N ALA A 134 -4.47 4.99 -0.31
CA ALA A 134 -4.18 5.16 -1.73
C ALA A 134 -2.86 5.90 -1.96
N ARG A 135 -2.57 6.94 -1.16
CA ARG A 135 -1.29 7.67 -1.22
C ARG A 135 -0.10 6.84 -0.76
N ALA A 136 -0.27 6.02 0.29
CA ALA A 136 0.76 5.11 0.75
C ALA A 136 1.11 4.06 -0.32
N ALA A 137 0.14 3.66 -1.15
CA ALA A 137 0.34 2.74 -2.26
C ALA A 137 1.12 3.36 -3.44
N ILE A 138 1.14 4.69 -3.61
CA ILE A 138 1.85 5.34 -4.72
C ILE A 138 3.33 4.97 -4.76
N GLY A 139 4.00 4.92 -3.60
CA GLY A 139 5.44 4.69 -3.54
C GLY A 139 5.85 3.33 -4.11
N PRO A 140 5.31 2.22 -3.60
CA PRO A 140 5.53 0.90 -4.18
C PRO A 140 5.12 0.81 -5.66
N ASP A 141 3.95 1.35 -6.01
CA ASP A 141 3.43 1.27 -7.38
C ASP A 141 4.29 2.06 -8.37
N SER A 142 4.88 3.18 -7.96
CA SER A 142 5.76 3.96 -8.84
C SER A 142 7.10 3.31 -9.08
N ILE A 143 7.67 2.63 -8.08
CA ILE A 143 8.90 1.84 -8.22
C ILE A 143 8.68 0.72 -9.24
N GLU A 144 7.56 0.01 -9.13
CA GLU A 144 7.23 -1.08 -10.06
C GLU A 144 7.01 -0.55 -11.48
N VAL A 145 6.23 0.53 -11.64
CA VAL A 145 6.02 1.17 -12.95
C VAL A 145 7.34 1.63 -13.56
N ARG A 146 8.24 2.20 -12.75
CA ARG A 146 9.58 2.61 -13.20
C ARG A 146 10.39 1.42 -13.68
N ARG A 147 10.45 0.34 -12.89
CA ARG A 147 11.16 -0.91 -13.23
C ARG A 147 10.64 -1.49 -14.54
N GLN A 148 9.32 -1.55 -14.72
CA GLN A 148 8.70 -2.03 -15.95
C GLN A 148 9.13 -1.16 -17.15
N LEU A 149 8.99 0.16 -17.05
CA LEU A 149 9.33 1.09 -18.14
C LEU A 149 10.82 1.11 -18.48
N ASP A 150 11.69 0.90 -17.49
CA ASP A 150 13.13 0.77 -17.70
C ASP A 150 13.46 -0.57 -18.36
N SER A 151 12.81 -1.67 -17.97
CA SER A 151 12.98 -2.97 -18.64
C SER A 151 12.56 -2.94 -20.12
N GLU A 152 11.43 -2.31 -20.43
CA GLU A 152 10.93 -2.12 -21.79
C GLU A 152 11.86 -1.20 -22.60
N GLY A 153 12.27 -0.08 -22.00
CA GLY A 153 13.21 0.86 -22.61
C GLY A 153 14.58 0.24 -22.88
N TYR A 154 15.08 -0.59 -21.96
CA TYR A 154 16.38 -1.25 -22.08
C TYR A 154 16.39 -2.30 -23.19
N ARG A 155 15.32 -3.09 -23.32
CA ARG A 155 15.16 -4.02 -24.46
C ARG A 155 15.20 -3.26 -25.80
N ALA A 156 14.45 -2.17 -25.90
CA ALA A 156 14.45 -1.33 -27.11
C ALA A 156 15.82 -0.68 -27.38
N TYR A 157 16.59 -0.36 -26.33
CA TYR A 157 17.97 0.10 -26.45
C TYR A 157 18.90 -0.99 -26.99
N LEU A 158 18.82 -2.20 -26.45
CA LEU A 158 19.63 -3.34 -26.89
C LEU A 158 19.41 -3.65 -28.37
N ASP A 159 18.14 -3.65 -28.81
CA ASP A 159 17.76 -3.90 -30.20
C ASP A 159 18.30 -2.81 -31.13
N ARG A 160 18.13 -1.54 -30.75
CA ARG A 160 18.56 -0.38 -31.56
C ARG A 160 20.08 -0.31 -31.71
N THR A 161 20.81 -0.64 -30.66
CA THR A 161 22.28 -0.58 -30.64
C THR A 161 22.94 -1.89 -31.07
N ALA A 162 22.18 -2.96 -31.32
CA ALA A 162 22.74 -4.28 -31.64
C ALA A 162 23.68 -4.24 -32.85
N ARG A 163 23.30 -3.52 -33.91
CA ARG A 163 24.10 -3.39 -35.13
C ARG A 163 25.41 -2.63 -34.88
N GLU A 164 25.30 -1.47 -34.23
CA GLU A 164 26.47 -0.63 -33.91
C GLU A 164 27.45 -1.39 -33.00
N ARG A 165 26.95 -2.07 -31.96
CA ARG A 165 27.76 -2.90 -31.07
C ARG A 165 28.45 -4.06 -31.80
N ALA A 166 27.82 -4.65 -32.82
CA ALA A 166 28.42 -5.68 -33.65
C ALA A 166 29.54 -5.12 -34.57
N GLU A 167 29.40 -3.87 -35.02
CA GLU A 167 30.38 -3.20 -35.88
C GLU A 167 31.58 -2.66 -35.08
N THR A 168 31.35 -2.10 -33.89
CA THR A 168 32.40 -1.47 -33.06
C THR A 168 33.02 -2.39 -32.02
N GLY A 169 32.32 -3.46 -31.62
CA GLY A 169 32.69 -4.28 -30.47
C GLY A 169 32.43 -3.62 -29.11
N ALA A 170 31.77 -2.46 -29.08
CA ALA A 170 31.46 -1.76 -27.83
C ALA A 170 30.49 -2.59 -26.96
N PRO A 171 30.76 -2.72 -25.64
CA PRO A 171 29.84 -3.40 -24.74
C PRO A 171 28.51 -2.63 -24.64
N ALA A 172 27.41 -3.35 -24.41
CA ALA A 172 26.14 -2.70 -24.08
C ALA A 172 26.26 -2.01 -22.71
N GLN A 173 25.60 -0.86 -22.56
CA GLN A 173 25.38 -0.27 -21.24
C GLN A 173 24.68 -1.30 -20.35
N THR A 174 25.06 -1.33 -19.07
CA THR A 174 24.32 -2.09 -18.06
C THR A 174 22.92 -1.51 -17.85
N PHE A 175 22.02 -2.29 -17.26
CA PHE A 175 20.65 -1.84 -16.98
C PHE A 175 20.61 -0.58 -16.11
N ASP A 176 21.48 -0.53 -15.09
CA ASP A 176 21.57 0.61 -14.18
C ASP A 176 22.12 1.86 -14.88
N GLU A 177 23.19 1.72 -15.68
CA GLU A 177 23.75 2.82 -16.48
C GLU A 177 22.71 3.40 -17.46
N PHE A 178 21.91 2.54 -18.08
CA PHE A 178 20.79 2.97 -18.92
C PHE A 178 19.74 3.75 -18.11
N GLY A 179 19.37 3.25 -16.93
CA GLY A 179 18.45 3.93 -16.02
C GLY A 179 18.94 5.31 -15.58
N PHE A 180 20.22 5.44 -15.23
CA PHE A 180 20.84 6.72 -14.88
C PHE A 180 20.93 7.67 -16.08
N GLY A 181 21.28 7.17 -17.27
CA GLY A 181 21.31 7.95 -18.50
C GLY A 181 19.96 8.58 -18.82
N ARG A 182 18.85 7.87 -18.55
CA ARG A 182 17.49 8.41 -18.68
C ARG A 182 17.15 9.46 -17.62
N ASP A 183 17.66 9.35 -16.40
CA ASP A 183 17.46 10.37 -15.35
C ASP A 183 18.22 11.67 -15.65
N ALA A 184 19.39 11.55 -16.29
CA ALA A 184 20.24 12.68 -16.64
C ALA A 184 19.81 13.41 -17.91
N GLN A 185 18.77 12.94 -18.60
CA GLN A 185 18.31 13.55 -19.85
C GLN A 185 17.83 14.99 -19.60
N PRO A 186 18.35 15.99 -20.33
CA PRO A 186 18.01 17.38 -20.11
C PRO A 186 16.54 17.66 -20.43
N TRP A 187 15.86 18.42 -19.57
CA TRP A 187 14.43 18.72 -19.74
C TRP A 187 14.13 19.69 -20.88
N ASP A 188 15.09 20.51 -21.26
CA ASP A 188 15.01 21.53 -22.32
C ASP A 188 15.42 21.00 -23.71
N GLY A 189 15.85 19.75 -23.81
CA GLY A 189 16.23 19.13 -25.08
C GLY A 189 15.07 18.42 -25.77
N ALA A 190 15.09 18.41 -27.12
CA ALA A 190 14.45 17.32 -27.85
C ALA A 190 15.00 15.99 -27.29
N ALA A 191 14.19 14.94 -27.19
CA ALA A 191 14.63 13.66 -26.65
C ALA A 191 15.84 13.13 -27.44
N VAL A 192 17.05 13.49 -27.00
CA VAL A 192 18.29 13.07 -27.65
C VAL A 192 18.50 11.62 -27.22
N PRO A 193 18.81 10.69 -28.16
CA PRO A 193 19.27 9.36 -27.80
C PRO A 193 20.38 9.47 -26.75
N ALA A 194 20.33 8.66 -25.69
CA ALA A 194 21.29 8.71 -24.59
C ALA A 194 22.72 8.85 -25.14
N PRO A 195 23.48 9.89 -24.75
CA PRO A 195 24.83 10.08 -25.24
C PRO A 195 25.65 8.82 -24.97
N GLN A 196 26.33 8.30 -25.98
CA GLN A 196 27.35 7.29 -25.72
C GLN A 196 28.45 7.96 -24.89
N LEU A 197 28.72 7.40 -23.71
CA LEU A 197 29.87 7.83 -22.93
C LEU A 197 31.12 7.61 -23.79
N PRO A 198 32.00 8.63 -23.94
CA PRO A 198 33.19 8.47 -24.75
C PRO A 198 34.03 7.31 -24.23
N GLU A 199 34.48 6.46 -25.16
CA GLU A 199 35.24 5.25 -24.88
C GLU A 199 36.51 5.62 -24.09
N GLY A 200 36.62 5.13 -22.86
CA GLY A 200 37.73 5.44 -21.94
C GLY A 200 37.49 6.59 -20.95
N ALA A 201 36.30 7.18 -20.88
CA ALA A 201 35.95 8.04 -19.75
C ALA A 201 36.00 7.22 -18.45
N PRO A 202 36.73 7.68 -17.41
CA PRO A 202 36.70 7.01 -16.12
C PRO A 202 35.24 6.92 -15.68
N SER A 203 34.80 5.74 -15.22
CA SER A 203 33.48 5.53 -14.63
C SER A 203 33.20 6.72 -13.73
N PRO A 204 32.17 7.54 -14.02
CA PRO A 204 32.00 8.81 -13.34
C PRO A 204 32.03 8.52 -11.85
N THR A 205 32.99 9.10 -11.14
CA THR A 205 33.09 8.95 -9.69
C THR A 205 31.79 9.48 -9.07
N MET A 206 31.34 8.88 -7.97
CA MET A 206 30.03 9.11 -7.31
C MET A 206 29.59 10.58 -7.14
N ALA A 207 30.49 11.55 -7.27
CA ALA A 207 30.20 12.98 -7.14
C ALA A 207 29.24 13.54 -8.22
N LEU A 208 29.30 13.05 -9.47
CA LEU A 208 28.30 13.43 -10.50
C LEU A 208 26.94 12.75 -10.28
N TRP A 209 26.93 11.64 -9.55
CA TRP A 209 25.76 10.78 -9.33
C TRP A 209 24.84 11.33 -8.24
N ALA A 210 25.33 12.23 -7.39
CA ALA A 210 24.54 12.89 -6.36
C ALA A 210 23.45 13.83 -6.93
N SER A 211 23.54 14.21 -8.21
CA SER A 211 22.56 15.10 -8.87
C SER A 211 21.45 14.35 -9.61
N ALA A 212 21.70 13.10 -10.00
CA ALA A 212 20.68 12.24 -10.59
C ALA A 212 19.67 11.86 -9.50
N ALA A 213 18.38 11.92 -9.83
CA ALA A 213 17.29 11.48 -8.97
C ALA A 213 17.64 10.10 -8.37
N PRO A 214 17.96 9.97 -7.07
CA PRO A 214 18.38 8.67 -6.55
C PRO A 214 17.19 7.72 -6.64
N ALA A 215 17.30 6.77 -7.56
CA ALA A 215 16.23 5.88 -8.01
C ALA A 215 15.66 4.96 -6.92
N ALA A 216 16.32 4.86 -5.75
CA ALA A 216 16.03 3.85 -4.75
C ALA A 216 15.68 4.39 -3.35
N SER A 217 15.97 5.64 -3.01
CA SER A 217 16.01 6.05 -1.59
C SER A 217 15.01 7.12 -1.14
N ALA A 218 14.19 7.67 -2.04
CA ALA A 218 13.27 8.75 -1.67
C ALA A 218 11.90 8.60 -2.34
N ALA A 219 11.23 7.48 -2.12
CA ALA A 219 9.80 7.56 -1.82
C ALA A 219 9.67 8.23 -0.44
N ALA A 220 10.12 9.49 -0.31
CA ALA A 220 9.72 10.33 0.79
C ALA A 220 8.21 10.38 0.67
N ALA A 221 7.56 9.56 1.49
CA ALA A 221 6.16 9.24 1.35
C ALA A 221 5.42 10.55 1.13
N PHE A 222 4.42 10.52 0.26
CA PHE A 222 3.53 11.64 -0.04
C PHE A 222 2.71 11.98 1.22
N THR A 223 3.39 12.35 2.29
CA THR A 223 2.90 12.64 3.61
C THR A 223 2.39 14.05 3.52
N ASP A 224 1.08 14.20 3.64
CA ASP A 224 0.45 15.50 3.72
C ASP A 224 1.01 16.27 4.93
N ALA A 225 2.03 17.09 4.69
CA ALA A 225 2.45 18.10 5.65
C ALA A 225 1.36 19.18 5.85
N ASP A 226 0.32 19.19 5.00
CA ASP A 226 -0.61 20.30 4.89
C ASP A 226 -2.10 19.93 4.95
N THR A 227 -2.46 18.68 5.31
CA THR A 227 -3.84 18.43 5.77
C THR A 227 -3.97 19.02 7.16
N GLY A 228 -4.26 20.32 7.15
CA GLY A 228 -4.46 21.14 8.32
C GLY A 228 -5.32 20.44 9.35
N ARG A 229 -5.01 20.83 10.58
CA ARG A 229 -5.66 20.59 11.88
C ARG A 229 -7.17 20.90 11.85
N ARG A 230 -7.94 20.35 10.91
CA ARG A 230 -9.40 20.42 10.89
C ARG A 230 -9.89 19.67 12.11
N SER A 231 -10.41 20.44 13.05
CA SER A 231 -10.58 20.03 14.43
C SER A 231 -11.37 18.73 14.52
N ARG A 232 -10.78 17.74 15.20
CA ARG A 232 -11.47 16.52 15.64
C ARG A 232 -12.76 16.81 16.44
N ARG A 233 -12.97 18.06 16.88
CA ARG A 233 -14.14 18.51 17.67
C ARG A 233 -15.45 18.50 16.88
N GLY A 234 -15.43 18.78 15.57
CA GLY A 234 -16.67 18.75 14.76
C GLY A 234 -17.27 17.34 14.62
N LEU A 235 -16.43 16.30 14.69
CA LEU A 235 -16.86 14.91 14.55
C LEU A 235 -17.64 14.40 15.76
N TRP A 236 -17.15 14.70 16.97
CA TRP A 236 -17.81 14.28 18.20
C TRP A 236 -19.16 14.95 18.39
N MET A 237 -19.35 16.18 17.87
CA MET A 237 -20.66 16.83 17.89
C MET A 237 -21.66 16.16 16.95
N GLY A 238 -21.24 15.76 15.73
CA GLY A 238 -22.14 15.08 14.79
C GLY A 238 -22.54 13.67 15.25
N LEU A 239 -21.58 12.90 15.80
CA LEU A 239 -21.88 11.58 16.37
C LEU A 239 -22.71 11.68 17.65
N GLY A 240 -22.43 12.68 18.49
CA GLY A 240 -23.20 13.00 19.68
C GLY A 240 -24.63 13.40 19.35
N ALA A 241 -24.87 14.17 18.28
CA ALA A 241 -26.20 14.56 17.85
C ALA A 241 -27.02 13.38 17.29
N ALA A 242 -26.41 12.51 16.48
CA ALA A 242 -27.09 11.31 15.99
C ALA A 242 -27.41 10.32 17.13
N ALA A 243 -26.48 10.13 18.07
CA ALA A 243 -26.73 9.33 19.27
C ALA A 243 -27.80 9.98 20.17
N ALA A 244 -27.79 11.30 20.32
CA ALA A 244 -28.78 12.05 21.10
C ALA A 244 -30.18 12.03 20.46
N ILE A 245 -30.29 11.97 19.13
CA ILE A 245 -31.58 11.81 18.45
C ILE A 245 -32.12 10.39 18.67
N VAL A 246 -31.26 9.37 18.59
CA VAL A 246 -31.67 7.97 18.87
C VAL A 246 -32.02 7.76 20.34
N ILE A 247 -31.27 8.38 21.27
CA ILE A 247 -31.56 8.31 22.72
C ILE A 247 -32.77 9.17 23.09
N GLY A 248 -32.91 10.35 22.48
CA GLY A 248 -34.01 11.29 22.76
C GLY A 248 -35.39 10.82 22.27
N ILE A 249 -35.43 9.97 21.24
CA ILE A 249 -36.67 9.33 20.77
C ILE A 249 -36.98 8.05 21.58
N ALA A 250 -35.99 7.46 22.26
CA ALA A 250 -36.14 6.22 23.04
C ALA A 250 -36.58 6.43 24.51
N ILE A 251 -36.82 7.67 24.95
CA ILE A 251 -37.40 7.94 26.27
C ILE A 251 -38.86 8.39 26.12
N PRO A 252 -39.84 7.46 26.09
CA PRO A 252 -41.10 7.75 26.71
C PRO A 252 -40.97 7.46 28.21
N LEU A 253 -41.26 8.49 29.00
CA LEU A 253 -41.85 8.44 30.35
C LEU A 253 -41.81 7.09 31.09
N ALA A 254 -41.15 7.14 32.25
CA ALA A 254 -40.96 6.10 33.25
C ALA A 254 -42.16 5.19 33.57
N ILE A 255 -41.87 3.91 33.83
CA ILE A 255 -42.52 3.13 34.90
C ILE A 255 -41.42 2.40 35.69
N PRO A 256 -41.36 2.54 37.04
CA PRO A 256 -40.40 1.85 37.88
C PRO A 256 -40.93 0.45 38.23
N HIS A 257 -40.25 -0.60 37.79
CA HIS A 257 -40.36 -1.92 38.41
C HIS A 257 -38.96 -2.48 38.62
N GLY A 258 -38.60 -2.61 39.90
CA GLY A 258 -37.37 -3.27 40.30
C GLY A 258 -37.45 -4.76 40.02
N SER A 259 -36.35 -5.32 39.53
CA SER A 259 -35.87 -6.65 39.94
C SER A 259 -34.39 -6.73 39.60
N THR A 260 -33.58 -6.88 40.64
CA THR A 260 -32.22 -7.40 40.60
C THR A 260 -32.22 -8.80 39.98
N SER A 261 -31.33 -9.04 39.01
CA SER A 261 -30.81 -10.38 38.72
C SER A 261 -29.50 -10.27 37.92
N THR A 262 -28.43 -10.67 38.59
CA THR A 262 -27.08 -10.94 38.14
C THR A 262 -27.05 -12.00 37.03
N ALA A 263 -26.28 -11.77 35.98
CA ALA A 263 -25.82 -12.84 35.09
C ALA A 263 -24.33 -12.67 34.82
N LEU A 264 -23.57 -13.64 35.32
CA LEU A 264 -22.14 -13.79 35.16
C LEU A 264 -21.76 -13.98 33.68
N SER A 265 -20.71 -13.27 33.29
CA SER A 265 -19.92 -13.49 32.10
C SER A 265 -19.21 -14.85 32.14
N SER A 266 -19.59 -15.78 31.26
CA SER A 266 -18.76 -16.91 30.86
C SER A 266 -17.91 -16.50 29.65
N LEU A 267 -16.63 -16.26 29.88
CA LEU A 267 -15.60 -16.22 28.85
C LEU A 267 -15.41 -17.65 28.31
N SER A 268 -16.01 -17.98 27.17
CA SER A 268 -15.52 -19.09 26.35
C SER A 268 -14.33 -18.61 25.55
N ASN A 269 -13.14 -19.10 25.90
CA ASN A 269 -11.95 -19.07 25.06
C ASN A 269 -12.24 -19.85 23.78
N SER A 270 -12.56 -19.13 22.70
CA SER A 270 -12.56 -19.68 21.35
C SER A 270 -11.13 -19.59 20.82
N ASN A 271 -10.37 -20.69 20.95
CA ASN A 271 -9.15 -20.94 20.19
C ASN A 271 -9.54 -21.17 18.72
N SER A 272 -9.85 -20.09 18.02
CA SER A 272 -9.91 -20.07 16.56
C SER A 272 -8.53 -19.66 16.09
N ALA A 273 -7.74 -20.62 15.60
CA ALA A 273 -6.50 -20.37 14.90
C ALA A 273 -6.75 -19.24 13.89
N ALA A 274 -5.99 -18.16 14.03
CA ALA A 274 -6.12 -16.99 13.18
C ALA A 274 -5.90 -17.40 11.72
N ASP A 275 -6.76 -16.95 10.81
CA ASP A 275 -6.46 -16.84 9.38
C ASP A 275 -5.23 -15.92 9.25
N SER A 276 -4.03 -16.48 9.42
CA SER A 276 -2.78 -15.77 9.24
C SER A 276 -2.63 -15.50 7.74
N THR A 277 -2.71 -14.24 7.36
CA THR A 277 -2.52 -13.87 5.95
C THR A 277 -1.02 -13.78 5.71
N VAL A 278 -0.46 -14.78 5.03
CA VAL A 278 0.96 -14.80 4.68
C VAL A 278 1.21 -13.87 3.50
N TYR A 279 2.18 -12.96 3.63
CA TYR A 279 2.55 -12.02 2.60
C TYR A 279 4.03 -12.18 2.28
N VAL A 280 4.39 -12.58 1.06
CA VAL A 280 5.79 -12.76 0.66
C VAL A 280 6.16 -11.74 -0.41
N PRO A 281 6.92 -10.69 -0.03
CA PRO A 281 7.49 -9.74 -0.98
C PRO A 281 8.93 -10.18 -1.30
N ALA A 282 9.11 -11.25 -2.06
CA ALA A 282 10.42 -11.59 -2.62
C ALA A 282 10.26 -12.05 -4.06
N ASP A 283 10.90 -11.32 -4.98
CA ASP A 283 10.92 -11.59 -6.42
C ASP A 283 11.21 -13.08 -6.68
N GLY A 284 10.20 -13.81 -7.17
CA GLY A 284 10.33 -15.20 -7.61
C GLY A 284 9.98 -16.29 -6.60
N TRP A 285 9.52 -15.99 -5.38
CA TRP A 285 9.11 -17.01 -4.41
C TRP A 285 7.60 -17.17 -4.34
N THR A 286 7.11 -18.40 -4.33
CA THR A 286 5.69 -18.71 -4.10
C THR A 286 5.52 -19.52 -2.83
N VAL A 287 4.69 -19.02 -1.91
CA VAL A 287 4.16 -19.82 -0.80
C VAL A 287 2.99 -20.62 -1.35
N LEU A 288 3.11 -21.94 -1.31
CA LEU A 288 2.11 -22.85 -1.86
C LEU A 288 0.99 -23.11 -0.88
N ASP A 289 1.32 -23.32 0.39
CA ASP A 289 0.37 -23.64 1.44
C ASP A 289 0.92 -23.28 2.82
N THR A 290 0.01 -23.02 3.76
CA THR A 290 0.32 -22.80 5.18
C THR A 290 -0.62 -23.63 6.03
N ASN A 291 -0.07 -24.63 6.71
CA ASN A 291 -0.85 -25.54 7.56
C ASN A 291 -0.25 -25.59 8.97
N THR A 292 -1.10 -25.79 9.98
CA THR A 292 -0.64 -26.16 11.31
C THR A 292 -0.11 -27.59 11.30
N CYS A 293 0.93 -27.87 12.06
CA CYS A 293 1.51 -29.20 12.14
C CYS A 293 0.51 -30.29 12.57
N THR A 294 0.64 -31.47 11.96
CA THR A 294 -0.15 -32.66 12.32
C THR A 294 0.32 -33.33 13.62
N THR A 295 1.54 -33.04 14.08
CA THR A 295 2.16 -33.64 15.26
C THR A 295 2.67 -32.56 16.22
N GLY A 296 1.76 -31.89 16.90
CA GLY A 296 2.06 -30.84 17.88
C GLY A 296 1.19 -29.60 17.65
N THR A 297 0.67 -29.01 18.72
CA THR A 297 -0.27 -27.87 18.67
C THR A 297 0.37 -26.56 18.23
N ASP A 298 1.70 -26.49 18.18
CA ASP A 298 2.43 -25.22 18.17
C ASP A 298 3.53 -25.19 17.11
N CYS A 299 3.25 -25.62 15.87
CA CYS A 299 4.13 -25.31 14.76
C CYS A 299 3.38 -24.95 13.47
N LEU A 300 4.04 -24.09 12.69
CA LEU A 300 3.59 -23.62 11.39
C LEU A 300 4.44 -24.28 10.31
N ASN A 301 3.77 -24.89 9.34
CA ASN A 301 4.39 -25.42 8.13
C ASN A 301 4.15 -24.44 6.98
N ILE A 302 5.22 -24.11 6.26
CA ILE A 302 5.20 -23.25 5.09
C ILE A 302 5.88 -23.98 3.94
N ASP A 303 5.18 -24.12 2.83
CA ASP A 303 5.71 -24.72 1.61
C ASP A 303 6.22 -23.62 0.68
N VAL A 304 7.53 -23.62 0.41
CA VAL A 304 8.18 -22.63 -0.46
C VAL A 304 8.76 -23.30 -1.70
N GLN A 305 8.62 -22.67 -2.86
CA GLN A 305 9.25 -23.13 -4.11
C GLN A 305 10.30 -22.10 -4.57
N PRO A 306 11.61 -22.43 -4.53
CA PRO A 306 12.68 -21.54 -4.89
C PRO A 306 12.89 -21.49 -6.41
N VAL A 307 13.30 -20.31 -6.92
CA VAL A 307 13.73 -20.12 -8.32
C VAL A 307 15.17 -20.56 -8.58
N ALA A 308 16.01 -20.65 -7.54
CA ALA A 308 17.41 -21.05 -7.63
C ALA A 308 17.77 -22.07 -6.54
N SER A 309 18.72 -22.96 -6.82
CA SER A 309 19.20 -23.95 -5.85
C SER A 309 20.20 -23.32 -4.88
N CYS A 310 20.05 -23.63 -3.60
CA CYS A 310 20.87 -23.14 -2.50
C CYS A 310 20.95 -24.21 -1.39
N PRO A 311 22.04 -25.01 -1.34
CA PRO A 311 22.10 -26.21 -0.51
C PRO A 311 22.17 -25.92 1.00
N ALA A 312 22.55 -24.70 1.40
CA ALA A 312 22.65 -24.27 2.79
C ALA A 312 21.99 -22.89 2.95
N ALA A 313 20.72 -22.77 2.55
CA ALA A 313 20.00 -21.52 2.67
C ALA A 313 19.58 -21.26 4.13
N THR A 314 19.57 -20.00 4.52
CA THR A 314 18.94 -19.56 5.76
C THR A 314 17.82 -18.58 5.42
N ILE A 315 16.60 -18.88 5.84
CA ILE A 315 15.43 -18.03 5.59
C ILE A 315 15.10 -17.25 6.86
N ASP A 316 15.08 -15.92 6.76
CA ASP A 316 14.58 -15.01 7.78
C ASP A 316 13.09 -14.73 7.58
N TRP A 317 12.31 -15.04 8.60
CA TRP A 317 10.87 -14.79 8.66
C TRP A 317 10.58 -13.68 9.66
N GLY A 318 9.81 -12.69 9.24
CA GLY A 318 9.30 -11.64 10.11
C GLY A 318 7.83 -11.87 10.47
N PHE A 319 7.47 -11.51 11.70
CA PHE A 319 6.13 -11.66 12.25
C PHE A 319 5.60 -10.31 12.72
N ALA A 320 4.38 -9.94 12.32
CA ALA A 320 3.78 -8.66 12.69
C ALA A 320 2.31 -8.80 13.11
N ASP A 321 1.83 -7.87 13.93
CA ASP A 321 0.42 -7.77 14.33
C ASP A 321 -0.47 -7.05 13.30
N SER A 322 0.18 -6.36 12.35
CA SER A 322 -0.44 -5.57 11.30
C SER A 322 0.38 -5.64 10.02
N LYS A 323 -0.28 -5.51 8.86
CA LYS A 323 0.35 -5.58 7.53
C LYS A 323 1.48 -4.58 7.30
N THR A 324 1.49 -3.49 8.07
CA THR A 324 2.47 -2.39 7.98
C THR A 324 3.17 -2.13 9.32
N GLY A 325 3.05 -3.08 10.27
CA GLY A 325 3.56 -2.92 11.63
C GLY A 325 5.06 -3.10 11.71
N SER A 326 5.65 -2.61 12.81
CA SER A 326 7.01 -2.99 13.21
C SER A 326 7.04 -4.44 13.66
N ASP A 327 8.06 -5.17 13.22
CA ASP A 327 8.23 -6.60 13.45
C ASP A 327 8.23 -6.92 14.94
N LYS A 328 7.45 -7.91 15.35
CA LYS A 328 7.40 -8.40 16.73
C LYS A 328 8.46 -9.44 17.02
N ALA A 329 8.76 -10.26 16.04
CA ALA A 329 9.75 -11.31 16.14
C ALA A 329 10.33 -11.59 14.75
N THR A 330 11.58 -12.03 14.72
CA THR A 330 12.22 -12.58 13.54
C THR A 330 12.69 -14.00 13.86
N ARG A 331 12.58 -14.92 12.90
CA ARG A 331 13.04 -16.30 13.03
C ARG A 331 13.84 -16.70 11.80
N THR A 332 15.04 -17.21 12.02
CA THR A 332 15.80 -17.88 10.96
C THR A 332 15.53 -19.37 10.97
N THR A 333 15.31 -19.94 9.79
CA THR A 333 15.23 -21.39 9.57
C THR A 333 16.24 -21.82 8.51
N PRO A 334 17.14 -22.76 8.83
CA PRO A 334 18.00 -23.37 7.82
C PRO A 334 17.18 -24.32 6.95
N VAL A 335 17.36 -24.26 5.63
CA VAL A 335 16.68 -25.13 4.67
C VAL A 335 17.55 -25.37 3.45
N ALA A 336 17.51 -26.59 2.92
CA ALA A 336 18.13 -26.89 1.63
C ALA A 336 17.12 -26.60 0.52
N LEU A 337 17.47 -25.69 -0.39
CA LEU A 337 16.60 -25.24 -1.47
C LEU A 337 17.09 -25.80 -2.80
N VAL A 338 16.20 -26.39 -3.57
CA VAL A 338 16.48 -26.93 -4.91
C VAL A 338 15.52 -26.29 -5.88
N ALA A 339 16.05 -25.64 -6.93
CA ALA A 339 15.24 -24.92 -7.92
C ALA A 339 14.09 -25.77 -8.45
N GLY A 340 12.87 -25.23 -8.37
CA GLY A 340 11.65 -25.90 -8.85
C GLY A 340 11.10 -27.01 -7.95
N GLN A 341 11.75 -27.36 -6.84
CA GLN A 341 11.21 -28.32 -5.85
C GLN A 341 10.57 -27.60 -4.66
N THR A 342 9.46 -28.12 -4.15
CA THR A 342 8.86 -27.61 -2.91
C THR A 342 9.74 -27.98 -1.73
N ALA A 343 10.17 -26.98 -0.96
CA ALA A 343 10.81 -27.14 0.32
C ALA A 343 9.79 -26.91 1.44
N HIS A 344 9.72 -27.85 2.38
CA HIS A 344 8.85 -27.78 3.54
C HIS A 344 9.63 -27.16 4.71
N VAL A 345 9.18 -25.99 5.17
CA VAL A 345 9.76 -25.29 6.32
C VAL A 345 8.80 -25.43 7.50
N SER A 346 9.24 -26.13 8.54
CA SER A 346 8.51 -26.24 9.80
C SER A 346 9.16 -25.35 10.85
N MET A 347 8.38 -24.47 11.46
CA MET A 347 8.85 -23.56 12.50
C MET A 347 7.99 -23.66 13.77
N PRO A 348 8.62 -23.80 14.95
CA PRO A 348 7.88 -23.82 16.21
C PRO A 348 7.31 -22.44 16.51
N ILE A 349 6.03 -22.38 16.88
CA ILE A 349 5.35 -21.15 17.33
C ILE A 349 5.65 -21.00 18.82
N GLY A 350 6.50 -20.03 19.17
CA GLY A 350 6.80 -19.67 20.56
C GLY A 350 5.89 -18.56 21.09
N ASP A 351 5.96 -18.30 22.40
CA ASP A 351 5.21 -17.22 23.06
C ASP A 351 5.54 -15.83 22.48
N ASP A 352 6.72 -15.66 21.89
CA ASP A 352 7.15 -14.44 21.19
C ASP A 352 6.33 -14.16 19.92
N MET A 353 5.65 -15.17 19.38
CA MET A 353 4.74 -15.03 18.24
C MET A 353 3.27 -14.87 18.66
N ALA A 354 2.98 -14.88 19.96
CA ALA A 354 1.61 -14.77 20.45
C ALA A 354 0.98 -13.44 19.99
N GLY A 355 -0.07 -13.55 19.17
CA GLY A 355 -0.80 -12.40 18.62
C GLY A 355 -0.21 -11.81 17.34
N ALA A 356 0.81 -12.43 16.74
CA ALA A 356 1.18 -12.15 15.36
C ALA A 356 0.02 -12.56 14.43
N LYS A 357 -0.32 -11.69 13.47
CA LYS A 357 -1.41 -11.92 12.49
C LYS A 357 -0.88 -12.06 11.07
N TYR A 358 0.36 -11.63 10.85
CA TYR A 358 1.01 -11.59 9.55
C TYR A 358 2.39 -12.22 9.69
N ILE A 359 2.75 -12.96 8.65
CA ILE A 359 4.05 -13.60 8.49
C ILE A 359 4.55 -13.18 7.11
N PHE A 360 5.80 -12.75 7.05
CA PHE A 360 6.43 -12.36 5.80
C PHE A 360 7.85 -12.92 5.73
N LEU A 361 8.27 -13.19 4.50
CA LEU A 361 9.63 -13.54 4.17
C LEU A 361 10.46 -12.26 4.15
N GLU A 362 11.42 -12.13 5.06
CA GLU A 362 12.25 -10.93 5.20
C GLU A 362 13.49 -11.01 4.30
N ALA A 363 14.22 -12.12 4.40
CA ALA A 363 15.41 -12.37 3.60
C ALA A 363 15.65 -13.87 3.38
N VAL A 364 16.36 -14.20 2.31
CA VAL A 364 16.91 -15.54 2.06
C VAL A 364 18.40 -15.39 1.84
N HIS A 365 19.20 -16.00 2.71
CA HIS A 365 20.65 -16.01 2.61
C HIS A 365 21.14 -17.31 2.01
N CYS A 366 21.94 -17.15 0.96
CA CYS A 366 22.77 -18.15 0.31
C CYS A 366 24.21 -17.62 0.36
#